data_AF-A0A376E1U2-F1
#
_entry.id   AF-A0A376E1U2-F1
#
_cell.length_a   1.000
_cell.length_b   1.000
_cell.length_c   1.000
_cell.angle_alpha   90.00
_cell.angle_beta   90.00
_cell.angle_gamma   90.00
#
_symmetry.space_group_name_H-M   'P 1'
#
loop_
_entity.id
_entity.type
_entity.pdbx_description
1 polymer ?
#
loop_
_entity_poly.entity_id
_entity_poly.type
_entity_poly.pdbx_seq_one_letter_code
_entity_poly.pdbx_strand_id
1 'polypeptide(L)'
;MKILVWFIVDTYLKKLSNGIDPKDVPTIIHIKDDGKVKTVGETKMTVGQLNNVIRYRKSIVSHFFEKDEDWHCLFVTYASMRGEENWKNGQPHFHYISNAFGISKEDFIKSMENGNYIATPVHIDLLDYGNQLE
;
A
#
# COMPACT_ATOMS: atom_id res chain seq x y z
N MET A 1 19.63 27.94 -16.11
CA MET A 1 18.44 27.43 -15.40
C MET A 1 18.34 25.93 -15.70
N LYS A 2 18.79 25.05 -14.79
CA LYS A 2 18.63 23.60 -14.97
C LYS A 2 17.22 23.23 -14.51
N ILE A 3 16.42 22.70 -15.43
CA ILE A 3 15.14 22.08 -15.08
C ILE A 3 15.50 20.83 -14.28
N LEU A 4 15.16 20.80 -12.98
CA LEU A 4 15.22 19.57 -12.19
C LEU A 4 14.07 18.68 -12.66
N VAL A 5 14.38 17.53 -13.25
CA VAL A 5 13.40 16.49 -13.56
C VAL A 5 13.51 15.45 -12.47
N TRP A 6 12.49 15.36 -11.63
CA TRP A 6 12.29 14.22 -10.74
C TRP A 6 11.45 13.20 -11.51
N PHE A 7 11.93 11.96 -11.59
CA PHE A 7 11.09 10.87 -12.08
C PHE A 7 10.18 10.43 -10.95
N ILE A 8 8.87 10.44 -11.20
CA ILE A 8 7.86 9.89 -10.29
C ILE A 8 7.52 8.50 -10.80
N VAL A 9 7.70 7.50 -9.94
CA VAL A 9 7.34 6.11 -10.24
C VAL A 9 6.36 5.62 -9.19
N ASP A 10 5.14 5.34 -9.63
CA ASP A 10 4.09 4.77 -8.79
C ASP A 10 4.17 3.25 -8.85
N THR A 11 4.33 2.62 -7.70
CA THR A 11 4.37 1.15 -7.60
C THR A 11 3.21 0.64 -6.77
N TYR A 12 2.50 -0.34 -7.31
CA TYR A 12 1.46 -1.07 -6.61
C TYR A 12 1.91 -2.50 -6.34
N LEU A 13 2.09 -2.83 -5.06
CA LEU A 13 2.47 -4.18 -4.64
C LEU A 13 1.32 -4.84 -3.90
N LYS A 14 0.98 -6.06 -4.34
CA LYS A 14 -0.06 -6.89 -3.74
C LYS A 14 0.50 -8.26 -3.38
N LYS A 15 0.43 -8.61 -2.10
CA LYS A 15 0.72 -9.95 -1.59
C LYS A 15 -0.53 -10.56 -0.95
N LEU A 16 -0.89 -11.75 -1.39
CA LEU A 16 -1.98 -12.53 -0.81
C LEU A 16 -1.57 -13.13 0.54
N SER A 17 -2.55 -13.42 1.39
CA SER A 17 -2.34 -14.16 2.62
C SER A 17 -1.90 -15.60 2.34
N ASN A 18 -1.15 -16.19 3.26
CA ASN A 18 -0.69 -17.58 3.14
C ASN A 18 -1.88 -18.53 3.01
N GLY A 19 -1.76 -19.55 2.15
CA GLY A 19 -2.80 -20.55 1.93
C GLY A 19 -3.88 -20.15 0.91
N ILE A 20 -3.75 -18.98 0.26
CA ILE A 20 -4.55 -18.62 -0.92
C ILE A 20 -3.75 -18.98 -2.18
N ASP A 21 -4.29 -19.87 -3.02
CA ASP A 21 -3.76 -20.08 -4.38
C ASP A 21 -4.22 -18.90 -5.26
N PRO A 22 -3.30 -18.13 -5.88
CA PRO A 22 -3.66 -17.04 -6.79
C PRO A 22 -4.59 -17.46 -7.93
N LYS A 23 -4.57 -18.73 -8.36
CA LYS A 23 -5.42 -19.25 -9.44
C LYS A 23 -6.88 -19.38 -9.03
N ASP A 24 -7.16 -19.53 -7.73
CA ASP A 24 -8.52 -19.62 -7.21
C ASP A 24 -9.15 -18.24 -7.01
N VAL A 25 -8.34 -17.16 -7.03
CA VAL A 25 -8.81 -15.79 -6.85
C VAL A 25 -9.49 -15.31 -8.13
N PRO A 26 -10.78 -14.93 -8.08
CA PRO A 26 -11.49 -14.44 -9.25
C PRO A 26 -10.91 -13.08 -9.70
N THR A 27 -11.19 -12.72 -10.95
CA THR A 27 -10.72 -11.47 -11.56
C THR A 27 -11.14 -10.25 -10.75
N ILE A 28 -12.40 -10.22 -10.29
CA ILE A 28 -12.95 -9.13 -9.47
C ILE A 28 -13.66 -9.71 -8.27
N ILE A 29 -13.44 -9.11 -7.10
CA ILE A 29 -14.20 -9.34 -5.87
C ILE A 29 -14.76 -8.00 -5.43
N HIS A 30 -16.07 -7.91 -5.25
CA HIS A 30 -16.76 -6.75 -4.70
C HIS A 30 -17.53 -7.18 -3.45
N ILE A 31 -17.13 -6.64 -2.30
CA ILE A 31 -17.84 -6.79 -1.03
C ILE A 31 -18.70 -5.54 -0.86
N LYS A 32 -20.01 -5.72 -0.78
CA LYS A 32 -20.96 -4.64 -0.50
C LYS A 32 -20.99 -4.31 1.00
N ASP A 33 -21.55 -3.16 1.34
CA ASP A 33 -21.73 -2.72 2.73
C ASP A 33 -22.58 -3.68 3.56
N ASP A 34 -23.54 -4.39 2.93
CA ASP A 34 -24.37 -5.43 3.56
C ASP A 34 -23.64 -6.78 3.73
N GLY A 35 -22.34 -6.83 3.41
CA GLY A 35 -21.51 -8.03 3.49
C GLY A 35 -21.70 -9.02 2.33
N LYS A 36 -22.60 -8.75 1.37
CA LYS A 36 -22.76 -9.63 0.20
C LYS A 36 -21.55 -9.51 -0.72
N VAL A 37 -21.06 -10.66 -1.17
CA VAL A 37 -19.93 -10.75 -2.11
C VAL A 37 -20.45 -11.00 -3.52
N LYS A 38 -19.97 -10.18 -4.47
CA LYS A 38 -20.09 -10.41 -5.90
C LYS A 38 -18.72 -10.67 -6.49
N THR A 39 -18.63 -11.62 -7.42
CA THR A 39 -17.38 -11.95 -8.13
C THR A 39 -17.58 -11.87 -9.63
N VAL A 40 -16.49 -11.58 -10.35
CA VAL A 40 -16.39 -11.76 -11.81
C VAL A 40 -15.23 -12.70 -12.08
N GLY A 41 -15.46 -13.73 -12.89
CA GLY A 41 -14.54 -14.85 -13.09
C GLY A 41 -14.91 -16.07 -12.26
N GLU A 42 -14.44 -17.25 -12.69
CA GLU A 42 -14.64 -18.51 -11.98
C GLU A 42 -13.83 -18.53 -10.67
N THR A 43 -14.42 -19.09 -9.61
CA THR A 43 -13.73 -19.32 -8.35
C THR A 43 -14.41 -20.45 -7.57
N LYS A 44 -13.62 -21.22 -6.83
CA LYS A 44 -14.11 -22.23 -5.87
C LYS A 44 -14.04 -21.73 -4.42
N MET A 45 -13.63 -20.48 -4.22
CA MET A 45 -13.44 -19.91 -2.90
C MET A 45 -14.79 -19.65 -2.22
N THR A 46 -14.85 -19.96 -0.94
CA THR A 46 -15.98 -19.59 -0.07
C THR A 46 -16.04 -18.08 0.14
N VAL A 47 -17.21 -17.56 0.54
CA VAL A 47 -17.36 -16.15 0.93
C VAL A 47 -16.35 -15.73 2.01
N GLY A 48 -16.07 -16.60 2.98
CA GLY A 48 -15.07 -16.35 4.02
C GLY A 48 -13.65 -16.20 3.45
N GLN A 49 -13.27 -17.04 2.49
CA GLN A 49 -11.97 -16.94 1.82
C GLN A 49 -11.87 -15.68 0.94
N LEU A 50 -12.94 -15.31 0.23
CA LEU A 50 -12.97 -14.07 -0.56
C LEU A 50 -12.86 -12.82 0.34
N ASN A 51 -13.55 -12.83 1.49
CA ASN A 51 -13.42 -11.79 2.50
C ASN A 51 -11.99 -11.71 3.05
N ASN A 52 -11.35 -12.86 3.28
CA ASN A 52 -9.95 -12.92 3.72
C ASN A 52 -9.01 -12.29 2.67
N VAL A 53 -9.16 -12.66 1.40
CA VAL A 53 -8.39 -12.07 0.29
C VAL A 53 -8.51 -10.55 0.28
N ILE A 54 -9.72 -10.01 0.45
CA ILE A 54 -9.89 -8.57 0.42
C ILE A 54 -9.31 -7.88 1.65
N ARG A 55 -9.56 -8.42 2.85
CA ARG A 55 -9.19 -7.78 4.12
C ARG A 55 -7.71 -7.89 4.47
N TYR A 56 -7.12 -9.07 4.22
CA TYR A 56 -5.78 -9.42 4.69
C TYR A 56 -4.73 -9.47 3.59
N ARG A 57 -5.09 -9.15 2.34
CA ARG A 57 -4.05 -8.86 1.34
C ARG A 57 -3.21 -7.69 1.83
N LYS A 58 -1.90 -7.82 1.70
CA LYS A 58 -0.99 -6.69 1.88
C LYS A 58 -0.95 -5.94 0.56
N SER A 59 -1.49 -4.73 0.55
CA SER A 59 -1.45 -3.82 -0.59
C SER A 59 -0.73 -2.54 -0.17
N ILE A 60 0.35 -2.22 -0.87
CA ILE A 60 1.18 -1.03 -0.65
C ILE A 60 1.10 -0.18 -1.92
N VAL A 61 0.81 1.10 -1.74
CA VAL A 61 0.92 2.13 -2.78
C VAL A 61 2.13 2.98 -2.42
N SER A 62 3.13 3.00 -3.30
CA SER A 62 4.36 3.79 -3.10
C SER A 62 4.60 4.74 -4.26
N HIS A 63 5.10 5.93 -3.92
CA HIS A 63 5.52 6.97 -4.84
C HIS A 63 7.01 7.20 -4.62
N PHE A 64 7.82 6.86 -5.62
CA PHE A 64 9.25 7.15 -5.60
C PHE A 64 9.55 8.47 -6.30
N PHE A 65 10.39 9.28 -5.67
CA PHE A 65 10.97 10.50 -6.24
C PHE A 65 12.46 10.27 -6.40
N GLU A 66 12.93 10.26 -7.64
CA GLU A 66 14.30 9.86 -7.96
C GLU A 66 15.07 10.95 -8.69
N LYS A 67 16.34 11.08 -8.30
CA LYS A 67 17.32 11.92 -8.97
C LYS A 67 18.73 11.37 -8.74
N ASP A 68 19.40 10.97 -9.82
CA ASP A 68 20.74 10.38 -9.77
C ASP A 68 20.77 9.18 -8.79
N GLU A 69 21.59 9.21 -7.74
CA GLU A 69 21.65 8.16 -6.71
C GLU A 69 20.68 8.39 -5.54
N ASP A 70 20.02 9.56 -5.51
CA ASP A 70 19.08 9.94 -4.46
C ASP A 70 17.67 9.47 -4.78
N TRP A 71 17.04 8.85 -3.78
CA TRP A 71 15.65 8.44 -3.87
C TRP A 71 14.91 8.68 -2.56
N HIS A 72 13.67 9.12 -2.70
CA HIS A 72 12.71 9.26 -1.62
C HIS A 72 11.48 8.43 -1.95
N CYS A 73 10.84 7.86 -0.94
CA CYS A 73 9.60 7.11 -1.10
C CYS A 73 8.58 7.56 -0.06
N LEU A 74 7.39 7.90 -0.55
CA LEU A 74 6.18 8.06 0.25
C LEU A 74 5.29 6.86 -0.03
N PHE A 75 4.86 6.16 1.01
CA PHE A 75 4.00 5.00 0.83
C PHE A 75 2.93 4.86 1.90
N VAL A 76 1.86 4.17 1.53
CA VAL A 76 0.69 3.94 2.37
C VAL A 76 0.19 2.52 2.17
N THR A 77 -0.33 1.90 3.23
CA THR A 77 -0.94 0.57 3.15
C THR A 77 -2.46 0.69 3.01
N TYR A 78 -3.11 -0.36 2.49
CA TYR A 78 -4.58 -0.43 2.52
C TYR A 78 -5.15 -0.50 3.96
N ALA A 79 -4.36 -0.93 4.94
CA ALA A 79 -4.76 -0.85 6.35
C ALA A 79 -4.75 0.61 6.82
N SER A 80 -3.74 1.39 6.43
CA SER A 80 -3.68 2.83 6.69
C SER A 80 -4.86 3.58 6.08
N MET A 81 -5.17 3.31 4.81
CA MET A 81 -6.31 3.95 4.13
C MET A 81 -7.67 3.60 4.76
N ARG A 82 -7.78 2.45 5.43
CA ARG A 82 -8.97 2.05 6.18
C ARG A 82 -9.00 2.60 7.62
N GLY A 83 -7.95 3.28 8.06
CA GLY A 83 -7.79 3.74 9.44
C GLY A 83 -7.44 2.64 10.45
N GLU A 84 -7.14 1.43 9.99
CA GLU A 84 -6.71 0.30 10.83
C GLU A 84 -5.26 0.48 11.29
N GLU A 85 -4.44 1.12 10.45
CA GLU A 85 -3.09 1.60 10.77
C GLU A 85 -3.14 3.13 10.76
N ASN A 86 -3.50 3.72 11.90
CA ASN A 86 -3.74 5.15 11.97
C ASN A 86 -2.59 5.91 12.65
N TRP A 87 -2.53 7.20 12.31
CA TRP A 87 -1.68 8.19 12.94
C TRP A 87 -2.56 9.30 13.53
N LYS A 88 -2.25 9.76 14.74
CA LYS A 88 -3.04 10.77 15.47
C LYS A 88 -4.55 10.44 15.44
N ASN A 89 -5.42 11.45 15.36
CA ASN A 89 -6.89 11.35 15.43
C ASN A 89 -7.52 10.60 14.23
N GLY A 90 -7.07 9.39 13.91
CA GLY A 90 -7.60 8.56 12.83
C GLY A 90 -7.10 8.92 11.44
N GLN A 91 -6.01 9.68 11.30
CA GLN A 91 -5.43 9.96 9.99
C GLN A 91 -4.82 8.68 9.41
N PRO A 92 -4.87 8.47 8.08
CA PRO A 92 -4.12 7.40 7.42
C PRO A 92 -2.63 7.53 7.76
N HIS A 93 -2.01 6.45 8.19
CA HIS A 93 -0.58 6.43 8.48
C HIS A 93 0.24 6.41 7.18
N PHE A 94 0.86 7.54 6.85
CA PHE A 94 1.81 7.68 5.75
C PHE A 94 3.23 7.41 6.23
N HIS A 95 3.95 6.59 5.47
CA HIS A 95 5.34 6.24 5.73
C HIS A 95 6.28 6.99 4.79
N TYR A 96 7.45 7.33 5.31
CA TYR A 96 8.54 7.95 4.56
C TYR A 96 9.85 7.18 4.73
N ILE A 97 10.59 7.02 3.64
CA ILE A 97 11.91 6.40 3.60
C ILE A 97 12.71 6.90 2.41
N SER A 98 14.05 6.86 2.50
CA SER A 98 14.98 7.33 1.48
C SER A 98 16.35 6.64 1.60
N ASN A 99 17.19 6.73 0.58
CA ASN A 99 18.59 6.26 0.64
C ASN A 99 19.39 6.89 1.79
N ALA A 100 19.04 8.12 2.21
CA ALA A 100 19.68 8.83 3.33
C ALA A 100 19.65 8.07 4.68
N PHE A 101 18.78 7.06 4.84
CA PHE A 101 18.76 6.18 6.01
C PHE A 101 19.76 5.01 5.90
N GLY A 102 20.63 4.98 4.89
CA GLY A 102 21.61 3.93 4.68
C GLY A 102 21.01 2.64 4.11
N ILE A 103 19.88 2.73 3.41
CA ILE A 103 19.13 1.58 2.87
C ILE A 103 19.18 1.63 1.34
N SER A 104 19.51 0.50 0.71
CA SER A 104 19.47 0.40 -0.75
C SER A 104 18.04 0.38 -1.27
N LYS A 105 17.82 0.90 -2.48
CA LYS A 105 16.49 0.89 -3.10
C LYS A 105 16.01 -0.54 -3.32
N GLU A 106 16.90 -1.42 -3.73
CA GLU A 106 16.65 -2.83 -4.01
C GLU A 106 16.19 -3.57 -2.76
N ASP A 107 16.85 -3.37 -1.62
CA ASP A 107 16.46 -4.01 -0.36
C ASP A 107 15.12 -3.47 0.14
N PHE A 108 14.87 -2.18 -0.05
CA PHE A 108 13.57 -1.60 0.27
C PHE A 108 12.45 -2.18 -0.62
N ILE A 109 12.64 -2.28 -1.93
CA ILE A 109 11.66 -2.90 -2.85
C ILE A 109 11.38 -4.35 -2.46
N LYS A 110 12.43 -5.16 -2.23
CA LYS A 110 12.29 -6.55 -1.78
C LYS A 110 11.52 -6.65 -0.47
N SER A 111 11.73 -5.72 0.46
CA SER A 111 11.00 -5.70 1.73
C SER A 111 9.49 -5.47 1.52
N MET A 112 9.12 -4.57 0.59
CA MET A 112 7.73 -4.31 0.24
C MET A 112 7.07 -5.50 -0.46
N GLU A 113 7.76 -6.14 -1.41
CA GLU A 113 7.27 -7.34 -2.11
C GLU A 113 6.99 -8.50 -1.14
N ASN A 114 7.82 -8.62 -0.10
CA ASN A 114 7.62 -9.59 0.96
C ASN A 114 6.51 -9.20 1.96
N GLY A 115 5.98 -7.98 1.85
CA GLY A 115 4.96 -7.42 2.73
C GLY A 115 5.49 -7.09 4.13
N ASN A 116 6.80 -7.06 4.32
CA ASN A 116 7.48 -6.70 5.55
C ASN A 116 8.36 -5.48 5.24
N TYR A 117 7.70 -4.40 4.83
CA TYR A 117 8.38 -3.19 4.40
C TYR A 117 9.28 -2.64 5.51
N ILE A 118 10.46 -2.16 5.13
CA ILE A 118 11.30 -1.42 6.05
C ILE A 118 10.62 -0.06 6.30
N ALA A 119 10.46 0.30 7.57
CA ALA A 119 9.87 1.57 7.98
C ALA A 119 10.89 2.37 8.81
N THR A 120 10.72 3.69 8.82
CA THR A 120 11.52 4.61 9.64
C THR A 120 10.62 5.24 10.71
N PRO A 121 11.17 5.83 11.78
CA PRO A 121 10.37 6.56 12.77
C PRO A 121 9.91 7.93 12.26
N VAL A 122 10.15 8.27 10.99
CA VAL A 122 9.66 9.52 10.41
C VAL A 122 8.19 9.34 10.04
N HIS A 123 7.35 10.17 10.64
CA HIS A 123 5.91 10.19 10.41
C HIS A 123 5.55 11.48 9.68
N ILE A 124 4.65 11.39 8.70
CA ILE A 124 4.14 12.55 7.97
C ILE A 124 2.77 12.92 8.54
N ASP A 125 2.70 14.13 9.09
CA ASP A 125 1.44 14.71 9.54
C ASP A 125 0.69 15.32 8.35
N LEU A 126 -0.59 14.99 8.24
CA LEU A 126 -1.50 15.68 7.34
C LEU A 126 -2.11 16.86 8.10
N LEU A 127 -1.66 18.06 7.74
CA LEU A 127 -2.21 19.30 8.28
C LEU A 127 -3.67 19.43 7.83
N ASP A 128 -4.54 19.85 8.74
CA ASP A 128 -5.97 20.06 8.52
C ASP A 128 -6.72 18.84 7.95
N TYR A 129 -6.25 17.62 8.26
CA TYR A 129 -6.92 16.40 7.85
C TYR A 129 -8.37 16.33 8.35
N GLY A 130 -9.31 16.09 7.43
CA GLY A 130 -10.74 16.10 7.69
C GLY A 130 -11.40 17.46 7.46
N ASN A 131 -10.61 18.51 7.17
CA ASN A 131 -11.07 19.87 6.89
C ASN A 131 -10.53 20.39 5.55
N GLN A 132 -10.24 19.50 4.59
CA GLN A 132 -9.81 19.93 3.26
C GLN A 132 -10.94 20.71 2.56
N LEU A 133 -10.60 21.86 1.97
CA LEU A 133 -11.56 22.66 1.19
C LEU A 133 -12.00 21.83 -0.04
N GLU A 134 -13.32 21.80 -0.29
CA GLU A 134 -13.91 21.20 -1.49
C GLU A 134 -13.50 21.94 -2.78
#